data_AF-A0A9D2NMY7-F1
#
_entry.id   AF-A0A9D2NMY7-F1
#
_cell.length_a   1.000
_cell.length_b   1.000
_cell.length_c   1.000
_cell.angle_alpha   90.00
_cell.angle_beta   90.00
_cell.angle_gamma   90.00
#
_symmetry.space_group_name_H-M   'P 1'
#
loop_
_entity.id
_entity.type
_entity.pdbx_description
1 polymer ?
#
loop_
_entity_poly.entity_id
_entity_poly.type
_entity_poly.pdbx_seq_one_letter_code
_entity_poly.pdbx_strand_id
1 'polypeptide(L)'
;MNLFERAVRSCVRKPVKSILLLMVVCIISLLFLSGMASRSANIAVNDSTRQAIGAGFLLEGNPEDRTRRLEEASQKISELYEDGEGSYAGVHSYKTNIGGAEGWGVSTDNSFESLKLDDIEKIAETEGISAYNITTAPTAVKQENFERIEDPDTDQTNDFGGVTLVGNLDMTMDSNVLSGNVSIKEGRMTTPEDANVCVISEELAEKNQLKVGDIMKFHPVKEEDPVQEAEIVGIYQVKESIKPYMSGDTFRSENIIFTDLHFPEKVEQDDPLYEKAYFKVADVDEYETVKEAIKKTDIDWRRYDLIDNNGNLDTMASNFN
;
A
#
# COMPACT_ATOMS: atom_id res chain seq x y z
N MET A 1 -2.36 61.01 21.95
CA MET A 1 -1.55 60.14 21.07
C MET A 1 -2.14 58.75 21.16
N ASN A 2 -2.69 58.27 20.06
CA ASN A 2 -3.41 57.00 20.00
C ASN A 2 -2.40 55.84 20.18
N LEU A 3 -2.86 54.71 20.73
CA LEU A 3 -2.06 53.49 20.91
C LEU A 3 -1.39 53.05 19.59
N PHE A 4 -2.12 53.18 18.48
CA PHE A 4 -1.62 52.86 17.14
C PHE A 4 -0.43 53.74 16.72
N GLU A 5 -0.49 55.05 16.97
CA GLU A 5 0.59 55.99 16.65
C GLU A 5 1.87 55.70 17.46
N ARG A 6 1.70 55.22 18.71
CA ARG A 6 2.82 54.79 19.56
C ARG A 6 3.48 53.53 19.02
N ALA A 7 2.68 52.56 18.55
CA ALA A 7 3.18 51.32 17.96
C ALA A 7 4.00 51.60 16.69
N VAL A 8 3.46 52.41 15.76
CA VAL A 8 4.15 52.79 14.52
C VAL A 8 5.49 53.49 14.79
N ARG A 9 5.51 54.45 15.72
CA ARG A 9 6.76 55.12 16.12
C ARG A 9 7.79 54.17 16.76
N SER A 10 7.34 53.15 17.49
CA SER A 10 8.21 52.15 18.08
C SER A 10 8.93 51.32 17.01
N CYS A 11 8.21 50.89 15.98
CA CYS A 11 8.77 50.15 14.84
C CYS A 11 9.80 50.99 14.06
N VAL A 12 9.48 52.26 13.79
CA VAL A 12 10.38 53.16 13.03
C VAL A 12 11.63 53.54 13.82
N ARG A 13 11.55 53.65 15.15
CA ARG A 13 12.71 54.04 16.00
C ARG A 13 13.80 52.97 16.08
N LYS A 14 13.46 51.69 15.87
CA LYS A 14 14.39 50.56 15.98
C LYS A 14 14.26 49.67 14.74
N PRO A 15 14.71 50.15 13.57
CA PRO A 15 14.47 49.47 12.29
C PRO A 15 15.10 48.08 12.26
N VAL A 16 16.35 47.94 12.72
CA VAL A 16 17.06 46.64 12.72
C VAL A 16 16.34 45.58 13.56
N LYS A 17 15.94 45.91 14.79
CA LYS A 17 15.25 44.95 15.68
C LYS A 17 13.84 44.61 15.17
N SER A 18 13.15 45.58 14.58
CA SER A 18 11.80 45.36 14.04
C SER A 18 11.84 44.51 12.77
N ILE A 19 12.84 44.72 11.89
CA ILE A 19 13.07 43.91 10.70
C ILE A 19 13.46 42.47 11.08
N LEU A 20 14.33 42.29 12.07
CA LEU A 20 14.73 40.96 12.54
C LEU A 20 13.54 40.19 13.13
N LEU A 21 12.71 40.85 13.95
CA LEU A 21 11.50 40.24 14.50
C LEU A 21 10.50 39.87 13.40
N LEU A 22 10.31 40.74 12.40
CA LEU A 22 9.45 40.47 11.25
C LEU A 22 9.92 39.25 10.45
N MET A 23 11.24 39.14 10.17
CA MET A 23 11.80 37.99 9.48
C MET A 23 11.55 36.68 10.23
N VAL A 24 11.73 36.66 11.55
CA VAL A 24 11.47 35.46 12.36
C VAL A 24 10.00 35.03 12.28
N VAL A 25 9.07 35.98 12.39
CA VAL A 25 7.63 35.70 12.29
C VAL A 25 7.26 35.22 10.88
N CYS A 26 7.85 35.81 9.84
CA CYS A 26 7.64 35.36 8.46
C CYS A 26 8.14 33.93 8.24
N ILE A 27 9.34 33.59 8.74
CA ILE A 27 9.91 32.24 8.61
C ILE A 27 9.02 31.20 9.31
N ILE A 28 8.60 31.47 10.56
CA ILE A 28 7.71 30.56 11.29
C ILE A 28 6.37 30.39 10.56
N SER A 29 5.80 31.48 10.04
CA SER A 29 4.54 31.44 9.30
C SER A 29 4.66 30.65 8.00
N LEU A 30 5.79 30.77 7.28
CA LEU A 30 6.08 30.02 6.06
C LEU A 30 6.21 28.52 6.35
N LEU A 31 6.92 28.15 7.41
CA LEU A 31 7.03 26.74 7.84
C LEU A 31 5.67 26.16 8.22
N PHE A 32 4.83 26.95 8.92
CA PHE A 32 3.49 26.53 9.30
C PHE A 32 2.56 26.36 8.08
N LEU A 33 2.61 27.29 7.13
CA LEU A 33 1.85 27.20 5.88
C LEU A 33 2.32 26.00 5.04
N SER A 34 3.62 25.75 4.97
CA SER A 34 4.18 24.60 4.26
C SER A 34 3.73 23.28 4.90
N GLY A 35 3.77 23.17 6.24
CA GLY A 35 3.27 21.97 6.93
C GLY A 35 1.78 21.73 6.71
N MET A 36 0.96 22.78 6.73
CA MET A 36 -0.47 22.66 6.44
C MET A 36 -0.75 22.35 4.96
N ALA A 37 -0.02 22.98 4.03
CA ALA A 37 -0.16 22.75 2.60
C ALA A 37 0.26 21.32 2.22
N SER A 38 1.34 20.79 2.78
CA SER A 38 1.76 19.40 2.59
C SER A 38 0.74 18.42 3.16
N ARG A 39 0.15 18.73 4.33
CA ARG A 39 -0.92 17.93 4.91
C ARG A 39 -2.20 17.98 4.05
N SER A 40 -2.60 19.15 3.58
CA SER A 40 -3.79 19.29 2.73
C SER A 40 -3.61 18.66 1.35
N ALA A 41 -2.41 18.73 0.77
CA ALA A 41 -2.08 18.05 -0.48
C ALA A 41 -2.13 16.52 -0.30
N ASN A 42 -1.54 15.98 0.78
CA ASN A 42 -1.64 14.55 1.09
C ASN A 42 -3.09 14.09 1.32
N ILE A 43 -3.90 14.90 2.02
CA ILE A 43 -5.31 14.58 2.23
C ILE A 43 -6.08 14.65 0.91
N ALA A 44 -5.84 15.66 0.07
CA ALA A 44 -6.53 15.80 -1.22
C ALA A 44 -6.15 14.70 -2.23
N VAL A 45 -4.91 14.21 -2.23
CA VAL A 45 -4.47 13.08 -3.09
C VAL A 45 -5.06 11.75 -2.60
N ASN A 46 -5.10 11.52 -1.29
CA ASN A 46 -5.80 10.36 -0.72
C ASN A 46 -7.32 10.44 -0.93
N ASP A 47 -7.92 11.63 -0.82
CA ASP A 47 -9.36 11.84 -0.96
C ASP A 47 -9.82 11.83 -2.44
N SER A 48 -8.97 12.21 -3.40
CA SER A 48 -9.27 12.06 -4.83
C SER A 48 -9.19 10.60 -5.27
N THR A 49 -8.31 9.79 -4.65
CA THR A 49 -8.36 8.33 -4.78
C THR A 49 -9.70 7.81 -4.23
N ARG A 50 -10.13 8.29 -3.05
CA ARG A 50 -11.41 7.91 -2.40
C ARG A 50 -12.66 8.33 -3.19
N GLN A 51 -12.65 9.50 -3.83
CA GLN A 51 -13.78 10.00 -4.64
C GLN A 51 -13.85 9.42 -6.06
N ALA A 52 -12.72 8.95 -6.60
CA ALA A 52 -12.66 8.37 -7.95
C ALA A 52 -12.95 6.86 -7.97
N ILE A 53 -12.87 6.20 -6.80
CA ILE A 53 -13.40 4.86 -6.61
C ILE A 53 -14.91 4.93 -6.91
N GLY A 54 -15.32 4.38 -8.06
CA GLY A 54 -16.74 4.24 -8.41
C GLY A 54 -17.53 3.53 -7.31
N ALA A 55 -18.86 3.47 -7.39
CA ALA A 55 -19.73 2.86 -6.37
C ALA A 55 -19.20 1.52 -5.86
N GLY A 56 -18.47 1.51 -4.75
CA GLY A 56 -17.79 0.32 -4.25
C GLY A 56 -17.37 0.41 -2.79
N PHE A 57 -16.70 -0.63 -2.30
CA PHE A 57 -16.21 -0.74 -0.94
C PHE A 57 -14.79 -1.27 -0.95
N LEU A 58 -13.92 -0.68 -0.13
CA LEU A 58 -12.56 -1.15 0.08
C LEU A 58 -12.45 -1.83 1.44
N LEU A 59 -11.90 -3.03 1.47
CA LEU A 59 -11.60 -3.80 2.67
C LEU A 59 -10.09 -3.78 2.91
N GLU A 60 -9.70 -3.34 4.10
CA GLU A 60 -8.31 -3.37 4.58
C GLU A 60 -8.25 -4.07 5.95
N GLY A 61 -7.05 -4.50 6.36
CA GLY A 61 -6.85 -5.13 7.67
C GLY A 61 -6.95 -4.12 8.81
N ASN A 62 -7.66 -4.46 9.89
CA ASN A 62 -7.81 -3.60 11.05
C ASN A 62 -6.52 -3.61 11.92
N PRO A 63 -5.84 -2.47 12.12
CA PRO A 63 -4.59 -2.42 12.89
C PRO A 63 -4.75 -2.70 14.40
N GLU A 64 -5.90 -2.36 14.99
CA GLU A 64 -6.18 -2.64 16.41
C GLU A 64 -6.32 -4.14 16.64
N ASP A 65 -7.06 -4.82 15.75
CA ASP A 65 -7.20 -6.27 15.81
C ASP A 65 -5.89 -7.00 15.49
N ARG A 66 -5.10 -6.49 14.54
CA ARG A 66 -3.74 -7.00 14.30
C ARG A 66 -2.91 -7.00 15.58
N THR A 67 -2.94 -5.91 16.35
CA THR A 67 -2.22 -5.79 17.62
C THR A 67 -2.72 -6.82 18.63
N ARG A 68 -4.04 -6.95 18.80
CA ARG A 68 -4.66 -7.94 19.68
C ARG A 68 -4.27 -9.38 19.31
N ARG A 69 -4.35 -9.75 18.01
CA ARG A 69 -3.97 -11.08 17.53
C ARG A 69 -2.50 -11.39 17.77
N LEU A 70 -1.62 -10.40 17.62
CA LEU A 70 -0.20 -10.55 17.87
C LEU A 70 0.08 -10.83 19.36
N GLU A 71 -0.60 -10.12 20.26
CA GLU A 71 -0.52 -10.35 21.70
C GLU A 71 -1.04 -11.73 22.09
N GLU A 72 -2.22 -12.12 21.60
CA GLU A 72 -2.82 -13.44 21.85
C GLU A 72 -1.93 -14.58 21.34
N ALA A 73 -1.33 -14.43 20.15
CA ALA A 73 -0.42 -15.41 19.60
C ALA A 73 0.88 -15.50 20.41
N SER A 74 1.45 -14.35 20.81
CA SER A 74 2.66 -14.31 21.65
C SER A 74 2.44 -14.95 23.02
N GLN A 75 1.26 -14.74 23.63
CA GLN A 75 0.88 -15.40 24.86
C GLN A 75 0.79 -16.92 24.66
N LYS A 76 0.13 -17.38 23.59
CA LYS A 76 0.04 -18.81 23.28
C LYS A 76 1.40 -19.46 23.03
N ILE A 77 2.33 -18.75 22.38
CA ILE A 77 3.71 -19.23 22.23
C ILE A 77 4.34 -19.44 23.61
N SER A 78 4.20 -18.48 24.52
CA SER A 78 4.72 -18.60 25.89
C SER A 78 4.08 -19.74 26.70
N GLU A 79 2.83 -20.11 26.40
CA GLU A 79 2.14 -21.24 27.01
C GLU A 79 2.56 -22.60 26.40
N LEU A 80 2.87 -22.62 25.10
CA LEU A 80 3.22 -23.85 24.36
C LEU A 80 4.70 -24.20 24.45
N TYR A 81 5.58 -23.20 24.59
CA TYR A 81 7.04 -23.35 24.52
C TYR A 81 7.68 -22.83 25.81
N GLU A 82 8.21 -23.73 26.64
CA GLU A 82 8.80 -23.41 27.96
C GLU A 82 9.98 -22.44 27.87
N ASP A 83 10.75 -22.50 26.78
CA ASP A 83 11.90 -21.65 26.55
C ASP A 83 11.55 -20.33 25.85
N GLY A 84 10.27 -20.12 25.52
CA GLY A 84 9.69 -18.96 24.85
C GLY A 84 9.90 -18.89 23.33
N GLU A 85 10.64 -19.84 22.74
CA GLU A 85 10.94 -19.84 21.30
C GLU A 85 9.99 -20.77 20.56
N GLY A 86 9.28 -20.22 19.59
CA GLY A 86 8.26 -21.02 18.90
C GLY A 86 7.43 -20.21 17.94
N SER A 87 6.41 -20.85 17.41
CA SER A 87 5.55 -20.27 16.39
C SER A 87 4.09 -20.65 16.62
N TYR A 88 3.20 -19.71 16.43
CA TYR A 88 1.76 -19.92 16.55
C TYR A 88 1.01 -19.00 15.59
N ALA A 89 0.21 -19.60 14.70
CA ALA A 89 -0.67 -18.88 13.76
C ALA A 89 0.06 -17.75 12.99
N GLY A 90 1.23 -18.06 12.45
CA GLY A 90 2.05 -17.13 11.65
C GLY A 90 2.83 -16.08 12.45
N VAL A 91 2.80 -16.15 13.78
CA VAL A 91 3.66 -15.35 14.67
C VAL A 91 4.81 -16.21 15.16
N HIS A 92 6.03 -15.67 15.13
CA HIS A 92 7.25 -16.36 15.55
C HIS A 92 7.95 -15.56 16.63
N SER A 93 8.31 -16.20 17.74
CA SER A 93 9.15 -15.61 18.79
C SER A 93 10.51 -16.31 18.82
N TYR A 94 11.57 -15.52 18.90
CA TYR A 94 12.95 -16.00 18.86
C TYR A 94 13.86 -15.16 19.74
N LYS A 95 14.94 -15.77 20.24
CA LYS A 95 15.95 -15.04 21.00
C LYS A 95 16.86 -14.24 20.07
N THR A 96 17.20 -13.03 20.48
CA THR A 96 18.14 -12.15 19.79
C THR A 96 19.27 -11.75 20.74
N ASN A 97 20.47 -11.55 20.19
CA ASN A 97 21.63 -11.09 20.95
C ASN A 97 22.16 -9.81 20.30
N ILE A 98 21.89 -8.67 20.94
CA ILE A 98 22.35 -7.37 20.46
C ILE A 98 23.38 -6.84 21.46
N GLY A 99 24.66 -6.87 21.05
CA GLY A 99 25.75 -6.34 21.87
C GLY A 99 26.07 -7.14 23.14
N GLY A 100 25.76 -8.45 23.18
CA GLY A 100 26.02 -9.32 24.33
C GLY A 100 24.88 -9.37 25.36
N ALA A 101 23.77 -8.65 25.12
CA ALA A 101 22.55 -8.76 25.91
C ALA A 101 21.54 -9.65 25.18
N GLU A 102 21.03 -10.65 25.89
CA GLU A 102 19.91 -11.47 25.40
C GLU A 102 18.63 -10.65 25.43
N GLY A 103 17.90 -10.67 24.31
CA GLY A 103 16.61 -10.05 24.12
C GLY A 103 15.67 -10.96 23.34
N TRP A 104 14.48 -10.46 23.07
CA TRP A 104 13.42 -11.17 22.37
C TRP A 104 13.05 -10.45 21.09
N GLY A 105 12.94 -11.22 20.00
CA GLY A 105 12.40 -10.80 18.72
C GLY A 105 11.05 -11.45 18.47
N VAL A 106 10.18 -10.73 17.78
CA VAL A 106 8.91 -11.26 17.26
C VAL A 106 8.84 -10.88 15.79
N SER A 107 8.52 -11.85 14.94
CA SER A 107 8.25 -11.65 13.52
C SER A 107 6.92 -12.30 13.14
N THR A 108 6.36 -11.86 12.02
CA THR A 108 5.12 -12.38 11.44
C THR A 108 5.38 -12.83 10.02
N ASP A 109 4.66 -13.86 9.58
CA ASP A 109 4.62 -14.29 8.18
C ASP A 109 3.34 -13.81 7.47
N ASN A 110 3.24 -14.08 6.17
CA ASN A 110 2.10 -13.63 5.37
C ASN A 110 0.79 -14.29 5.81
N SER A 111 0.82 -15.50 6.38
CA SER A 111 -0.37 -16.17 6.91
C SER A 111 -1.02 -15.39 8.07
N PHE A 112 -0.24 -14.62 8.84
CA PHE A 112 -0.73 -13.76 9.91
C PHE A 112 -1.24 -12.40 9.40
N GLU A 113 -0.53 -11.82 8.43
CA GLU A 113 -0.76 -10.45 7.95
C GLU A 113 -1.83 -10.38 6.85
N SER A 114 -1.95 -11.41 6.01
CA SER A 114 -2.86 -11.42 4.87
C SER A 114 -4.33 -11.34 5.28
N LEU A 115 -5.11 -10.62 4.47
CA LEU A 115 -6.56 -10.76 4.45
C LEU A 115 -6.91 -12.22 4.11
N LYS A 116 -8.02 -12.75 4.65
CA LYS A 116 -8.45 -14.11 4.33
C LYS A 116 -9.24 -14.10 3.03
N LEU A 117 -8.82 -14.94 2.09
CA LEU A 117 -9.52 -15.14 0.83
C LEU A 117 -10.98 -15.58 1.05
N ASP A 118 -11.23 -16.57 1.90
CA ASP A 118 -12.59 -17.04 2.21
C ASP A 118 -13.54 -15.91 2.68
N ASP A 119 -13.02 -14.95 3.47
CA ASP A 119 -13.82 -13.82 3.95
C ASP A 119 -14.09 -12.82 2.81
N ILE A 120 -13.10 -12.58 1.95
CA ILE A 120 -13.25 -11.74 0.76
C ILE A 120 -14.28 -12.35 -0.20
N GLU A 121 -14.19 -13.65 -0.47
CA GLU A 121 -15.11 -14.36 -1.36
C GLU A 121 -16.55 -14.32 -0.83
N LYS A 122 -16.76 -14.53 0.48
CA LYS A 122 -18.08 -14.37 1.11
C LYS A 122 -18.66 -12.97 0.93
N ILE A 123 -17.83 -11.92 0.99
CA ILE A 123 -18.28 -10.55 0.73
C ILE A 123 -18.63 -10.40 -0.76
N ALA A 124 -17.80 -10.92 -1.66
CA ALA A 124 -18.03 -10.86 -3.10
C ALA A 124 -19.33 -11.55 -3.54
N GLU A 125 -19.76 -12.58 -2.82
CA GLU A 125 -21.04 -13.28 -3.04
C GLU A 125 -22.28 -12.47 -2.60
N THR A 126 -22.11 -11.32 -1.95
CA THR A 126 -23.23 -10.48 -1.50
C THR A 126 -24.03 -9.95 -2.69
N GLU A 127 -25.36 -10.08 -2.63
CA GLU A 127 -26.26 -9.53 -3.65
C GLU A 127 -26.03 -8.03 -3.87
N GLY A 128 -25.87 -7.63 -5.13
CA GLY A 128 -25.57 -6.25 -5.53
C GLY A 128 -24.07 -5.96 -5.73
N ILE A 129 -23.16 -6.89 -5.36
CA ILE A 129 -21.77 -6.85 -5.83
C ILE A 129 -21.70 -7.46 -7.23
N SER A 130 -21.06 -6.72 -8.15
CA SER A 130 -20.93 -7.10 -9.56
C SER A 130 -19.57 -7.69 -9.93
N ALA A 131 -18.53 -7.26 -9.21
CA ALA A 131 -17.15 -7.68 -9.41
C ALA A 131 -16.33 -7.32 -8.17
N TYR A 132 -15.17 -7.93 -8.03
CA TYR A 132 -14.22 -7.60 -6.97
C TYR A 132 -12.78 -7.77 -7.45
N ASN A 133 -11.87 -7.07 -6.78
CA ASN A 133 -10.43 -7.20 -6.96
C ASN A 133 -9.78 -7.51 -5.61
N ILE A 134 -8.67 -8.24 -5.66
CA ILE A 134 -7.76 -8.44 -4.54
C ILE A 134 -6.41 -7.87 -4.98
N THR A 135 -5.79 -7.08 -4.13
CA THR A 135 -4.46 -6.51 -4.37
C THR A 135 -3.49 -7.00 -3.31
N THR A 136 -2.34 -7.51 -3.73
CA THR A 136 -1.27 -7.92 -2.79
C THR A 136 -0.54 -6.71 -2.23
N ALA A 137 0.12 -6.89 -1.09
CA ALA A 137 1.15 -5.93 -0.69
C ALA A 137 2.25 -5.87 -1.76
N PRO A 138 2.96 -4.73 -1.89
CA PRO A 138 4.13 -4.62 -2.75
C PRO A 138 5.22 -5.63 -2.37
N THR A 139 5.55 -6.53 -3.28
CA THR A 139 6.57 -7.57 -3.09
C THR A 139 7.86 -7.17 -3.82
N ALA A 140 8.94 -6.94 -3.08
CA ALA A 140 10.25 -6.74 -3.68
C ALA A 140 10.77 -8.06 -4.24
N VAL A 141 11.26 -8.06 -5.48
CA VAL A 141 11.88 -9.21 -6.16
C VAL A 141 13.08 -8.76 -6.97
N LYS A 142 13.93 -9.70 -7.39
CA LYS A 142 15.04 -9.38 -8.30
C LYS A 142 14.75 -9.79 -9.72
N GLN A 143 15.17 -8.94 -10.65
CA GLN A 143 15.13 -9.15 -12.08
C GLN A 143 16.38 -9.89 -12.59
N GLU A 144 16.20 -10.76 -13.59
CA GLU A 144 17.33 -11.49 -14.22
C GLU A 144 17.66 -10.99 -15.63
N ASN A 145 16.65 -10.75 -16.48
CA ASN A 145 16.85 -10.50 -17.92
C ASN A 145 16.56 -9.07 -18.38
N PHE A 146 16.44 -8.12 -17.44
CA PHE A 146 16.24 -6.69 -17.73
C PHE A 146 16.89 -5.83 -16.63
N GLU A 147 17.04 -4.54 -16.91
CA GLU A 147 17.57 -3.55 -15.97
C GLU A 147 16.43 -2.74 -15.34
N ARG A 148 16.45 -2.61 -14.02
CA ARG A 148 15.56 -1.67 -13.31
C ARG A 148 15.97 -0.21 -13.56
N ILE A 149 15.08 0.72 -13.24
CA ILE A 149 15.36 2.16 -13.27
C ILE A 149 16.03 2.56 -11.95
N GLU A 150 17.12 3.30 -12.03
CA GLU A 150 17.91 3.75 -10.87
C GLU A 150 18.11 5.25 -10.91
N ASP A 151 18.17 5.86 -9.72
CA ASP A 151 18.57 7.25 -9.55
C ASP A 151 19.96 7.30 -8.89
N PRO A 152 20.99 7.82 -9.58
CA PRO A 152 22.35 7.89 -9.07
C PRO A 152 22.50 8.62 -7.73
N ASP A 153 21.56 9.51 -7.40
CA ASP A 153 21.59 10.30 -6.17
C ASP A 153 20.84 9.62 -5.00
N THR A 154 20.20 8.47 -5.24
CA THR A 154 19.47 7.71 -4.21
C THR A 154 20.39 6.78 -3.43
N ASP A 155 20.32 6.85 -2.10
CA ASP A 155 21.06 5.95 -1.21
C ASP A 155 20.54 4.51 -1.32
N GLN A 156 21.41 3.63 -1.83
CA GLN A 156 21.11 2.22 -2.05
C GLN A 156 21.42 1.32 -0.84
N THR A 157 21.91 1.86 0.28
CA THR A 157 22.45 1.04 1.40
C THR A 157 21.46 0.02 1.94
N ASN A 158 20.16 0.35 1.97
CA ASN A 158 19.09 -0.54 2.43
C ASN A 158 18.11 -0.92 1.32
N ASP A 159 18.48 -0.70 0.06
CA ASP A 159 17.64 -1.06 -1.09
C ASP A 159 17.81 -2.56 -1.42
N PHE A 160 16.76 -3.19 -1.91
CA PHE A 160 16.78 -4.63 -2.24
C PHE A 160 17.51 -4.94 -3.56
N GLY A 161 17.84 -3.91 -4.35
CA GLY A 161 18.46 -4.03 -5.67
C GLY A 161 17.50 -4.54 -6.74
N GLY A 162 16.20 -4.44 -6.49
CA GLY A 162 15.16 -5.14 -7.25
C GLY A 162 14.14 -4.24 -7.91
N VAL A 163 12.99 -4.84 -8.24
CA VAL A 163 11.75 -4.19 -8.66
C VAL A 163 10.60 -4.60 -7.72
N THR A 164 9.44 -3.98 -7.87
CA THR A 164 8.26 -4.26 -7.05
C THR A 164 7.19 -4.95 -7.88
N LEU A 165 6.70 -6.09 -7.42
CA LEU A 165 5.50 -6.74 -7.95
C LEU A 165 4.26 -6.37 -7.12
N VAL A 166 3.14 -6.11 -7.80
CA VAL A 166 1.83 -5.91 -7.18
C VAL A 166 0.81 -6.79 -7.90
N GLY A 167 0.39 -7.87 -7.25
CA GLY A 167 -0.58 -8.81 -7.78
C GLY A 167 -1.99 -8.24 -7.71
N ASN A 168 -2.75 -8.40 -8.81
CA ASN A 168 -4.16 -8.04 -8.88
C ASN A 168 -4.99 -9.21 -9.43
N LEU A 169 -6.15 -9.46 -8.84
CA LEU A 169 -7.14 -10.38 -9.42
C LEU A 169 -7.71 -9.81 -10.72
N ASP A 170 -8.06 -8.53 -10.71
CA ASP A 170 -8.47 -7.76 -11.87
C ASP A 170 -7.91 -6.34 -11.75
N MET A 171 -6.84 -6.07 -12.50
CA MET A 171 -6.12 -4.80 -12.46
C MET A 171 -7.00 -3.61 -12.90
N THR A 172 -8.10 -3.83 -13.63
CA THR A 172 -9.02 -2.74 -14.00
C THR A 172 -9.66 -2.05 -12.78
N MET A 173 -9.63 -2.72 -11.64
CA MET A 173 -10.13 -2.25 -10.35
C MET A 173 -9.01 -1.90 -9.35
N ASP A 174 -7.74 -1.85 -9.79
CA ASP A 174 -6.65 -1.31 -8.96
C ASP A 174 -6.90 0.17 -8.64
N SER A 175 -6.53 0.60 -7.44
CA SER A 175 -6.74 1.99 -6.99
C SER A 175 -6.10 3.05 -7.88
N ASN A 176 -4.94 2.77 -8.49
CA ASN A 176 -4.28 3.68 -9.43
C ASN A 176 -5.01 3.73 -10.77
N VAL A 177 -5.67 2.66 -11.16
CA VAL A 177 -6.50 2.61 -12.38
C VAL A 177 -7.83 3.32 -12.15
N LEU A 178 -8.51 3.04 -11.03
CA LEU A 178 -9.79 3.67 -10.67
C LEU A 178 -9.66 5.19 -10.50
N SER A 179 -8.55 5.66 -9.91
CA SER A 179 -8.23 7.10 -9.82
C SER A 179 -7.87 7.74 -11.17
N GLY A 180 -7.67 6.91 -12.20
CA GLY A 180 -7.21 7.33 -13.53
C GLY A 180 -5.77 7.82 -13.54
N ASN A 181 -4.97 7.47 -12.52
CA ASN A 181 -3.54 7.74 -12.52
C ASN A 181 -2.81 6.83 -13.52
N VAL A 182 -3.11 5.53 -13.48
CA VAL A 182 -2.58 4.51 -14.39
C VAL A 182 -3.55 4.32 -15.57
N SER A 183 -3.00 4.28 -16.78
CA SER A 183 -3.75 3.94 -18.00
C SER A 183 -2.89 3.07 -18.93
N ILE A 184 -3.53 2.17 -19.69
CA ILE A 184 -2.81 1.33 -20.66
C ILE A 184 -2.46 2.16 -21.90
N LYS A 185 -1.17 2.16 -22.25
CA LYS A 185 -0.64 2.72 -23.49
C LYS A 185 -0.65 1.68 -24.62
N GLU A 186 -0.27 0.44 -24.31
CA GLU A 186 -0.23 -0.68 -25.27
C GLU A 186 -0.67 -1.99 -24.58
N GLY A 187 -1.36 -2.87 -25.31
CA GLY A 187 -1.82 -4.17 -24.77
C GLY A 187 -3.09 -4.06 -23.92
N ARG A 188 -3.11 -4.74 -22.78
CA ARG A 188 -4.26 -4.84 -21.86
C ARG A 188 -3.82 -4.92 -20.40
N MET A 189 -4.79 -4.78 -19.49
CA MET A 189 -4.62 -5.08 -18.06
C MET A 189 -4.73 -6.59 -17.80
N THR A 190 -4.26 -7.02 -16.62
CA THR A 190 -4.47 -8.39 -16.13
C THR A 190 -5.93 -8.63 -15.77
N THR A 191 -6.36 -9.87 -15.93
CA THR A 191 -7.74 -10.36 -15.70
C THR A 191 -7.70 -11.62 -14.82
N PRO A 192 -8.82 -12.01 -14.19
CA PRO A 192 -8.87 -13.17 -13.30
C PRO A 192 -8.48 -14.50 -13.96
N GLU A 193 -8.56 -14.59 -15.28
CA GLU A 193 -8.22 -15.79 -16.05
C GLU A 193 -6.73 -15.88 -16.43
N ASP A 194 -5.95 -14.83 -16.20
CA ASP A 194 -4.54 -14.81 -16.51
C ASP A 194 -3.69 -15.56 -15.47
N ALA A 195 -2.55 -16.09 -15.92
CA ALA A 195 -1.56 -16.68 -15.04
C ALA A 195 -0.16 -16.44 -15.60
N ASN A 196 0.77 -15.99 -14.75
CA ASN A 196 2.13 -15.62 -15.10
C ASN A 196 2.20 -14.52 -16.16
N VAL A 197 1.49 -13.42 -15.92
CA VAL A 197 1.50 -12.25 -16.78
C VAL A 197 1.84 -10.98 -16.00
N CYS A 198 2.34 -9.98 -16.70
CA CYS A 198 2.63 -8.68 -16.10
C CYS A 198 2.29 -7.50 -17.01
N VAL A 199 2.11 -6.33 -16.38
CA VAL A 199 1.94 -5.03 -17.01
C VAL A 199 3.00 -4.10 -16.43
N ILE A 200 3.84 -3.54 -17.30
CA ILE A 200 5.00 -2.73 -16.91
C ILE A 200 4.84 -1.26 -17.25
N SER A 201 5.61 -0.40 -16.60
CA SER A 201 5.66 1.03 -16.93
C SER A 201 6.26 1.26 -18.32
N GLU A 202 5.83 2.34 -18.97
CA GLU A 202 6.40 2.84 -20.21
C GLU A 202 7.91 3.06 -20.09
N GLU A 203 8.35 3.64 -18.97
CA GLU A 203 9.75 3.94 -18.72
C GLU A 203 10.60 2.67 -18.63
N LEU A 204 10.10 1.62 -17.94
CA LEU A 204 10.82 0.35 -17.82
C LEU A 204 10.86 -0.38 -19.17
N ALA A 205 9.78 -0.32 -19.94
CA ALA A 205 9.72 -0.87 -21.29
C ALA A 205 10.71 -0.18 -22.23
N GLU A 206 10.75 1.16 -22.22
CA GLU A 206 11.65 1.95 -23.07
C GLU A 206 13.13 1.72 -22.73
N LYS A 207 13.47 1.71 -21.44
CA LYS A 207 14.85 1.45 -20.98
C LYS A 207 15.38 0.11 -21.50
N ASN A 208 14.53 -0.91 -21.47
CA ASN A 208 14.91 -2.29 -21.79
C ASN A 208 14.54 -2.73 -23.22
N GLN A 209 13.94 -1.85 -24.01
CA GLN A 209 13.41 -2.15 -25.35
C GLN A 209 12.39 -3.30 -25.36
N LEU A 210 11.64 -3.45 -24.27
CA LEU A 210 10.61 -4.49 -24.08
C LEU A 210 9.30 -4.10 -24.77
N LYS A 211 8.53 -5.11 -25.18
CA LYS A 211 7.23 -4.97 -25.84
C LYS A 211 6.23 -5.97 -25.27
N VAL A 212 4.95 -5.75 -25.56
CA VAL A 212 3.90 -6.74 -25.28
C VAL A 212 4.23 -8.05 -25.99
N GLY A 213 4.17 -9.16 -25.24
CA GLY A 213 4.55 -10.50 -25.65
C GLY A 213 5.98 -10.93 -25.28
N ASP A 214 6.84 -10.00 -24.82
CA ASP A 214 8.15 -10.38 -24.29
C ASP A 214 8.02 -11.00 -22.89
N ILE A 215 9.00 -11.83 -22.51
CA ILE A 215 9.04 -12.53 -21.22
C ILE A 215 10.03 -11.85 -20.28
N MET A 216 9.59 -11.56 -19.05
CA MET A 216 10.42 -11.05 -17.96
C MET A 216 10.67 -12.16 -16.93
N LYS A 217 11.88 -12.17 -16.35
CA LYS A 217 12.35 -13.17 -15.39
C LYS A 217 12.63 -12.56 -14.04
N PHE A 218 12.13 -13.23 -13.01
CA PHE A 218 12.20 -12.79 -11.62
C PHE A 218 12.63 -13.93 -10.71
N HIS A 219 13.33 -13.61 -9.62
CA HIS A 219 13.68 -14.56 -8.57
C HIS A 219 13.59 -13.89 -7.19
N PRO A 220 13.56 -14.67 -6.10
CA PRO A 220 13.50 -14.12 -4.76
C PRO A 220 14.62 -13.11 -4.47
N VAL A 221 14.38 -12.18 -3.56
CA VAL A 221 15.44 -11.23 -3.11
C VAL A 221 16.64 -11.98 -2.51
N LYS A 222 16.36 -13.04 -1.76
CA LYS A 222 17.32 -13.80 -0.95
C LYS A 222 18.02 -14.93 -1.72
N GLU A 223 17.41 -15.44 -2.79
CA GLU A 223 17.86 -16.62 -3.54
C GLU A 223 17.75 -16.38 -5.05
N GLU A 224 18.69 -16.89 -5.84
CA GLU A 224 18.67 -16.75 -7.31
C GLU A 224 17.73 -17.75 -8.00
N ASP A 225 17.32 -18.80 -7.29
CA ASP A 225 16.41 -19.84 -7.76
C ASP A 225 15.22 -20.01 -6.79
N PRO A 226 14.03 -20.42 -7.26
CA PRO A 226 13.71 -20.68 -8.66
C PRO A 226 13.36 -19.39 -9.42
N VAL A 227 13.85 -19.30 -10.65
CA VAL A 227 13.44 -18.25 -11.58
C VAL A 227 11.99 -18.48 -12.04
N GLN A 228 11.16 -17.45 -11.94
CA GLN A 228 9.82 -17.40 -12.48
C GLN A 228 9.75 -16.44 -13.67
N GLU A 229 8.88 -16.77 -14.62
CA GLU A 229 8.72 -16.01 -15.86
C GLU A 229 7.31 -15.43 -15.93
N ALA A 230 7.18 -14.17 -16.38
CA ALA A 230 5.90 -13.56 -16.71
C ALA A 230 5.91 -12.94 -18.12
N GLU A 231 4.83 -13.13 -18.87
CA GLU A 231 4.62 -12.49 -20.17
C GLU A 231 4.07 -11.07 -20.01
N ILE A 232 4.66 -10.10 -20.71
CA ILE A 232 4.17 -8.73 -20.73
C ILE A 232 2.87 -8.67 -21.55
N VAL A 233 1.74 -8.49 -20.90
CA VAL A 233 0.43 -8.34 -21.57
C VAL A 233 0.01 -6.88 -21.77
N GLY A 234 0.72 -5.95 -21.13
CA GLY A 234 0.48 -4.52 -21.31
C GLY A 234 1.63 -3.63 -20.87
N ILE A 235 1.61 -2.41 -21.38
CA ILE A 235 2.50 -1.31 -20.99
C ILE A 235 1.61 -0.16 -20.54
N TYR A 236 1.81 0.29 -19.30
CA TYR A 236 1.04 1.38 -18.70
C TYR A 236 1.84 2.69 -18.67
N GLN A 237 1.12 3.80 -18.64
CA GLN A 237 1.65 5.13 -18.36
C GLN A 237 0.96 5.70 -17.12
N VAL A 238 1.65 6.60 -16.42
CA VAL A 238 1.12 7.30 -15.24
C VAL A 238 0.94 8.79 -15.49
N LYS A 239 -0.10 9.40 -14.91
CA LYS A 239 -0.26 10.87 -14.90
C LYS A 239 0.65 11.52 -13.87
N GLU A 240 0.75 10.89 -12.72
CA GLU A 240 1.59 11.29 -11.59
C GLU A 240 2.33 10.07 -11.04
N SER A 241 3.56 10.25 -10.57
CA SER A 241 4.34 9.16 -9.99
C SER A 241 3.57 8.48 -8.86
N ILE A 242 3.46 7.16 -8.93
CA ILE A 242 2.88 6.34 -7.87
C ILE A 242 3.75 6.53 -6.63
N LYS A 243 3.10 6.80 -5.49
CA LYS A 243 3.79 7.01 -4.23
C LYS A 243 4.54 5.72 -3.86
N PRO A 244 5.86 5.79 -3.62
CA PRO A 244 6.63 4.60 -3.30
C PRO A 244 6.21 4.03 -1.94
N TYR A 245 6.17 2.71 -1.84
CA TYR A 245 5.82 2.01 -0.61
C TYR A 245 6.90 2.21 0.47
N MET A 246 8.16 2.13 0.09
CA MET A 246 9.34 2.41 0.91
C MET A 246 10.35 3.26 0.14
N SER A 247 11.33 3.84 0.83
CA SER A 247 12.45 4.50 0.18
C SER A 247 13.34 3.49 -0.55
N GLY A 248 13.92 3.90 -1.68
CA GLY A 248 14.85 3.08 -2.47
C GLY A 248 14.35 2.91 -3.90
N ASP A 249 15.27 2.53 -4.79
CA ASP A 249 14.95 2.38 -6.21
C ASP A 249 14.01 1.19 -6.45
N THR A 250 14.00 0.18 -5.59
CA THR A 250 13.12 -0.98 -5.69
C THR A 250 11.63 -0.62 -5.76
N PHE A 251 11.21 0.41 -5.01
CA PHE A 251 9.80 0.80 -4.84
C PHE A 251 9.40 2.04 -5.64
N ARG A 252 10.24 2.46 -6.59
CA ARG A 252 9.93 3.58 -7.48
C ARG A 252 8.70 3.31 -8.33
N SER A 253 7.98 4.37 -8.66
CA SER A 253 6.80 4.30 -9.54
C SER A 253 7.10 3.58 -10.87
N GLU A 254 8.29 3.80 -11.42
CA GLU A 254 8.71 3.26 -12.70
C GLU A 254 9.12 1.78 -12.61
N ASN A 255 9.46 1.29 -11.41
CA ASN A 255 9.83 -0.10 -11.12
C ASN A 255 8.69 -0.93 -10.52
N ILE A 256 7.48 -0.37 -10.42
CA ILE A 256 6.28 -1.13 -10.08
C ILE A 256 5.85 -1.92 -11.32
N ILE A 257 5.57 -3.20 -11.11
CA ILE A 257 5.08 -4.12 -12.13
C ILE A 257 3.79 -4.72 -11.58
N PHE A 258 2.68 -4.51 -12.29
CA PHE A 258 1.41 -5.14 -11.95
C PHE A 258 1.38 -6.55 -12.53
N THR A 259 0.88 -7.53 -11.79
CA THR A 259 0.85 -8.94 -12.22
C THR A 259 -0.52 -9.56 -12.01
N ASP A 260 -0.73 -10.80 -12.48
CA ASP A 260 -1.82 -11.62 -11.95
C ASP A 260 -1.63 -11.87 -10.44
N LEU A 261 -2.74 -12.17 -9.75
CA LEU A 261 -2.83 -12.17 -8.29
C LEU A 261 -1.76 -13.03 -7.62
N HIS A 262 -1.51 -14.23 -8.15
CA HIS A 262 -0.66 -15.23 -7.52
C HIS A 262 0.79 -15.20 -8.00
N PHE A 263 1.16 -14.30 -8.90
CA PHE A 263 2.53 -14.25 -9.38
C PHE A 263 3.54 -13.83 -8.29
N PRO A 264 3.29 -12.82 -7.41
CA PRO A 264 4.27 -12.40 -6.41
C PRO A 264 4.64 -13.51 -5.40
N GLU A 265 3.65 -14.24 -4.88
CA GLU A 265 3.87 -15.35 -3.92
C GLU A 265 4.61 -16.52 -4.59
N LYS A 266 4.36 -16.74 -5.89
CA LYS A 266 5.08 -17.71 -6.70
C LYS A 266 6.56 -17.34 -6.88
N VAL A 267 6.89 -16.04 -7.00
CA VAL A 267 8.28 -15.59 -7.12
C VAL A 267 9.01 -15.76 -5.80
N GLU A 268 8.49 -15.20 -4.70
CA GLU A 268 9.16 -15.25 -3.39
C GLU A 268 9.11 -16.62 -2.71
N GLN A 269 8.30 -17.57 -3.23
CA GLN A 269 8.10 -18.90 -2.63
C GLN A 269 7.52 -18.82 -1.20
N ASP A 270 6.57 -17.90 -1.01
CA ASP A 270 5.94 -17.59 0.28
C ASP A 270 4.41 -17.71 0.17
N ASP A 271 3.72 -17.62 1.31
CA ASP A 271 2.26 -17.53 1.33
C ASP A 271 1.78 -16.20 0.70
N PRO A 272 0.56 -16.14 0.11
CA PRO A 272 -0.04 -14.89 -0.36
C PRO A 272 -0.06 -13.82 0.73
N LEU A 273 0.26 -12.57 0.35
CA LEU A 273 0.05 -11.39 1.18
C LEU A 273 -1.00 -10.48 0.55
N TYR A 274 -2.27 -10.83 0.70
CA TYR A 274 -3.39 -9.99 0.28
C TYR A 274 -3.50 -8.80 1.24
N GLU A 275 -3.35 -7.58 0.71
CA GLU A 275 -3.40 -6.35 1.51
C GLU A 275 -4.78 -5.71 1.46
N LYS A 276 -5.44 -5.77 0.29
CA LYS A 276 -6.70 -5.06 0.02
C LYS A 276 -7.65 -5.90 -0.81
N ALA A 277 -8.95 -5.68 -0.60
CA ALA A 277 -9.99 -6.13 -1.52
C ALA A 277 -10.96 -5.00 -1.86
N TYR A 278 -11.25 -4.81 -3.14
CA TYR A 278 -12.23 -3.84 -3.62
C TYR A 278 -13.47 -4.56 -4.15
N PHE A 279 -14.65 -4.11 -3.76
CA PHE A 279 -15.93 -4.67 -4.18
C PHE A 279 -16.73 -3.62 -4.95
N LYS A 280 -17.04 -3.91 -6.21
CA LYS A 280 -17.79 -3.02 -7.08
C LYS A 280 -19.29 -3.27 -6.97
N VAL A 281 -20.04 -2.24 -6.59
CA VAL A 281 -21.50 -2.26 -6.58
C VAL A 281 -22.04 -2.20 -8.02
N ALA A 282 -23.02 -3.06 -8.32
CA ALA A 282 -23.66 -3.15 -9.62
C ALA A 282 -24.47 -1.89 -9.98
N ASP A 283 -25.24 -1.39 -9.01
CA ASP A 283 -26.09 -0.20 -9.14
C ASP A 283 -25.81 0.79 -8.00
N VAL A 284 -25.44 2.01 -8.37
CA VAL A 284 -25.14 3.10 -7.42
C VAL A 284 -26.35 3.44 -6.56
N ASP A 285 -27.56 3.28 -7.08
CA ASP A 285 -28.79 3.56 -6.35
C ASP A 285 -29.04 2.54 -5.21
N GLU A 286 -28.42 1.35 -5.30
CA GLU A 286 -28.51 0.29 -4.29
C GLU A 286 -27.36 0.33 -3.27
N TYR A 287 -26.43 1.29 -3.37
CA TYR A 287 -25.20 1.34 -2.58
C TYR A 287 -25.39 1.12 -1.07
N GLU A 288 -26.31 1.85 -0.44
CA GLU A 288 -26.57 1.72 1.00
C GLU A 288 -27.18 0.36 1.36
N THR A 289 -28.01 -0.19 0.48
CA THR A 289 -28.60 -1.53 0.68
C THR A 289 -27.50 -2.59 0.63
N VAL A 290 -26.58 -2.47 -0.33
CA VAL A 290 -25.43 -3.37 -0.48
C VAL A 290 -24.47 -3.22 0.71
N LYS A 291 -24.20 -1.99 1.17
CA LYS A 291 -23.39 -1.73 2.38
C LYS A 291 -23.92 -2.50 3.58
N GLU A 292 -25.23 -2.41 3.83
CA GLU A 292 -25.90 -3.10 4.94
C GLU A 292 -26.03 -4.61 4.75
N ALA A 293 -26.00 -5.11 3.51
CA ALA A 293 -25.92 -6.54 3.22
C ALA A 293 -24.51 -7.09 3.49
N ILE A 294 -23.46 -6.38 3.04
CA ILE A 294 -22.06 -6.72 3.31
C ILE A 294 -21.84 -6.84 4.80
N LYS A 295 -22.26 -5.84 5.61
CA LYS A 295 -22.10 -5.86 7.08
C LYS A 295 -22.73 -7.08 7.79
N LYS A 296 -23.63 -7.80 7.12
CA LYS A 296 -24.31 -8.99 7.66
C LYS A 296 -23.64 -10.31 7.26
N THR A 297 -22.57 -10.28 6.47
CA THR A 297 -21.82 -11.49 6.12
C THR A 297 -21.22 -12.14 7.36
N ASP A 298 -21.19 -13.47 7.36
CA ASP A 298 -20.68 -14.27 8.47
C ASP A 298 -19.15 -14.39 8.40
N ILE A 299 -18.49 -13.28 8.79
CA ILE A 299 -17.04 -13.12 8.88
C ILE A 299 -16.64 -12.46 10.20
N ASP A 300 -15.39 -12.62 10.61
CA ASP A 300 -14.86 -11.94 11.80
C ASP A 300 -14.54 -10.47 11.48
N TRP A 301 -15.57 -9.63 11.52
CA TRP A 301 -15.48 -8.19 11.24
C TRP A 301 -14.47 -7.43 12.09
N ARG A 302 -14.02 -7.98 13.23
CA ARG A 302 -12.95 -7.36 14.02
C ARG A 302 -11.64 -7.28 13.23
N ARG A 303 -11.41 -8.20 12.29
CA ARG A 303 -10.17 -8.27 11.52
C ARG A 303 -10.05 -7.18 10.44
N TYR A 304 -11.13 -6.49 10.13
CA TYR A 304 -11.23 -5.69 8.92
C TYR A 304 -11.83 -4.31 9.14
N ASP A 305 -11.36 -3.35 8.36
CA ASP A 305 -12.01 -2.06 8.18
C ASP A 305 -12.65 -2.03 6.79
N LEU A 306 -13.93 -1.62 6.74
CA LEU A 306 -14.66 -1.39 5.49
C LEU A 306 -14.73 0.10 5.23
N ILE A 307 -14.11 0.55 4.14
CA ILE A 307 -14.01 1.93 3.74
C ILE A 307 -14.99 2.19 2.61
N ASP A 308 -15.87 3.17 2.80
CA ASP A 308 -16.87 3.57 1.81
C ASP A 308 -16.36 4.66 0.84
N ASN A 309 -17.14 4.92 -0.21
CA ASN A 309 -16.82 5.88 -1.28
C ASN A 309 -16.67 7.33 -0.80
N ASN A 310 -17.17 7.67 0.38
CA ASN A 310 -17.01 9.00 0.95
C ASN A 310 -15.73 9.11 1.80
N GLY A 311 -14.94 8.03 1.85
CA GLY A 311 -13.80 7.92 2.74
C GLY A 311 -14.20 7.83 4.21
N ASN A 312 -15.49 7.56 4.51
CA ASN A 312 -15.89 7.28 5.87
C ASN A 312 -15.39 5.88 6.23
N LEU A 313 -14.67 5.83 7.34
CA LEU A 313 -14.12 4.61 7.88
C LEU A 313 -15.09 4.14 8.97
N ASP A 314 -15.89 3.11 8.64
CA ASP A 314 -16.64 2.38 9.65
C ASP A 314 -15.65 1.38 10.28
N THR A 315 -14.96 1.77 11.36
CA THR A 315 -14.17 0.82 12.16
C THR A 315 -15.15 -0.17 12.78
N MET A 316 -15.31 -1.35 12.19
CA MET A 316 -16.36 -2.30 12.57
C MET A 316 -16.17 -2.86 13.98
N ALA A 317 -14.98 -2.69 14.59
CA ALA A 317 -14.73 -2.98 16.00
C ALA A 317 -15.67 -2.21 16.95
N SER A 318 -16.20 -1.05 16.54
CA SER A 318 -17.12 -0.25 17.37
C SER A 318 -18.57 -0.75 17.38
N ASN A 319 -18.96 -1.65 16.46
CA ASN A 319 -20.33 -2.14 16.33
C ASN A 319 -20.66 -3.33 17.25
N PHE A 320 -19.71 -3.81 18.06
CA PHE A 320 -19.88 -4.99 18.92
C PHE A 320 -19.81 -4.68 20.44
N ASN A 321 -20.06 -3.43 20.84
CA ASN A 321 -20.28 -3.07 22.26
C ASN A 321 -21.78 -2.93 22.59
#